data_AF-A0A511HG98-F1
#
_entry.id   AF-A0A511HG98-F1
#
_cell.length_a   1.000
_cell.length_b   1.000
_cell.length_c   1.000
_cell.angle_alpha   90.00
_cell.angle_beta   90.00
_cell.angle_gamma   90.00
#
_symmetry.space_group_name_H-M   'P 1'
#
loop_
_entity.id
_entity.type
_entity.pdbx_description
1 polymer ?
#
loop_
_entity_poly.entity_id
_entity_poly.type
_entity_poly.pdbx_seq_one_letter_code
_entity_poly.pdbx_strand_id
1 'polypeptide(L)' 'MYLAEIQAVAKEREASRDDGAKAGWKRRCVDTHARCKDAGRGRWAGDCYACFVRCEREREWPYDRCHRR' A
#
# COMPACT_ATOMS: atom_id res chain seq x y z
N MET A 1 -18.25 -33.40 12.29
CA MET A 1 -17.17 -32.55 12.81
C MET A 1 -16.29 -31.94 11.72
N TYR A 2 -16.14 -32.57 10.54
CA TYR A 2 -15.33 -32.04 9.40
C TYR A 2 -15.71 -30.65 8.86
N LEU A 3 -16.98 -30.23 8.97
CA LEU A 3 -17.43 -28.93 8.45
C LEU A 3 -16.94 -27.73 9.27
N ALA A 4 -16.65 -27.93 10.57
CA ALA A 4 -16.18 -26.86 11.45
C ALA A 4 -14.73 -26.45 11.15
N GLU A 5 -13.89 -27.40 10.75
CA GLU A 5 -12.48 -27.16 10.43
C GLU A 5 -12.33 -26.38 9.12
N ILE A 6 -13.19 -26.65 8.13
CA ILE A 6 -13.19 -25.93 6.84
C ILE A 6 -13.57 -24.45 7.02
N GLN A 7 -14.52 -24.16 7.93
CA GLN A 7 -14.93 -22.79 8.22
C GLN A 7 -13.85 -21.98 8.95
N ALA A 8 -13.06 -22.62 9.82
CA ALA A 8 -11.95 -21.98 10.51
C ALA A 8 -10.86 -21.52 9.52
N VAL A 9 -10.45 -22.40 8.60
CA VAL A 9 -9.44 -22.09 7.58
C VAL A 9 -9.91 -21.00 6.62
N ALA A 10 -11.20 -20.98 6.28
CA ALA A 10 -11.79 -19.91 5.46
C ALA A 10 -11.77 -18.56 6.19
N LYS A 11 -12.13 -18.53 7.48
CA LYS A 11 -12.18 -17.31 8.27
C LYS A 11 -10.79 -16.71 8.53
N GLU A 12 -9.77 -17.54 8.73
CA GLU A 12 -8.38 -17.09 8.83
C GLU A 12 -7.82 -16.56 7.50
N ARG A 13 -8.20 -17.18 6.36
CA ARG A 13 -7.85 -16.68 5.02
C ARG A 13 -8.54 -15.36 4.70
N GLU A 14 -9.79 -15.19 5.11
CA GLU A 14 -10.54 -13.94 4.94
C GLU A 14 -9.98 -12.84 5.84
N ALA A 15 -9.63 -13.14 7.09
CA ALA A 15 -8.91 -12.20 7.97
C ALA A 15 -7.53 -11.83 7.40
N SER A 16 -6.76 -12.81 6.89
CA SER A 16 -5.49 -12.56 6.20
C SER A 16 -5.66 -11.76 4.89
N ARG A 17 -6.81 -11.90 4.22
CA ARG A 17 -7.17 -11.07 3.04
C ARG A 17 -7.60 -9.67 3.43
N ASP A 18 -8.26 -9.49 4.57
CA ASP A 18 -8.58 -8.19 5.15
C ASP A 18 -7.33 -7.47 5.65
N ASP A 19 -6.36 -8.17 6.24
CA ASP A 19 -5.02 -7.65 6.48
C ASP A 19 -4.31 -7.26 5.18
N GLY A 20 -4.62 -7.94 4.07
CA GLY A 20 -4.25 -7.53 2.71
C GLY A 20 -4.95 -6.25 2.23
N ALA A 21 -6.20 -6.01 2.64
CA ALA A 21 -6.95 -4.78 2.36
C ALA A 21 -6.50 -3.61 3.25
N LYS A 22 -6.17 -3.88 4.51
CA LYS A 22 -5.45 -2.99 5.43
C LYS A 22 -4.00 -2.79 5.00
N ALA A 23 -3.43 -3.66 4.17
CA ALA A 23 -2.16 -3.47 3.47
C ALA A 23 -2.35 -2.85 2.07
N GLY A 24 -3.58 -2.56 1.64
CA GLY A 24 -3.87 -1.95 0.36
C GLY A 24 -3.19 -0.59 0.21
N TRP A 25 -3.15 0.18 1.29
CA TRP A 25 -2.38 1.43 1.33
C TRP A 25 -0.88 1.17 1.21
N LYS A 26 -0.35 0.16 1.89
CA LYS A 26 1.09 -0.15 1.86
C LYS A 26 1.54 -0.55 0.47
N ARG A 27 0.75 -1.41 -0.19
CA ARG A 27 0.92 -1.79 -1.61
C ARG A 27 0.88 -0.55 -2.50
N ARG A 28 -0.07 0.36 -2.27
CA ARG A 28 -0.21 1.62 -3.02
C ARG A 28 0.96 2.57 -2.80
N CYS A 29 1.47 2.71 -1.57
CA CYS A 29 2.65 3.52 -1.26
C CYS A 29 3.89 2.97 -1.96
N VAL A 30 4.11 1.65 -1.89
CA VAL A 30 5.27 0.99 -2.52
C VAL A 30 5.20 1.12 -4.04
N ASP A 31 4.03 0.87 -4.64
CA ASP A 31 3.82 1.00 -6.09
C ASP A 31 4.08 2.45 -6.56
N THR A 32 3.55 3.43 -5.83
CA THR A 32 3.71 4.85 -6.14
C THR A 32 5.16 5.31 -5.95
N HIS A 33 5.83 4.86 -4.90
CA HIS A 33 7.25 5.13 -4.67
C HIS A 33 8.13 4.52 -5.77
N ALA A 34 7.83 3.30 -6.21
CA ALA A 34 8.53 2.68 -7.34
C ALA A 34 8.34 3.49 -8.63
N ARG A 35 7.11 3.94 -8.93
CA ARG A 35 6.83 4.84 -10.06
C ARG A 35 7.56 6.17 -9.95
N CYS A 36 7.68 6.73 -8.74
CA CYS A 36 8.40 7.97 -8.50
C CYS A 36 9.90 7.81 -8.78
N LYS A 37 10.52 6.72 -8.30
CA LYS A 37 11.92 6.38 -8.60
C LYS A 37 12.14 6.15 -10.09
N ASP A 38 11.25 5.39 -10.73
CA ASP A 38 11.34 5.02 -12.15
C ASP A 38 11.13 6.22 -13.09
N ALA A 39 10.22 7.13 -12.75
CA ALA A 39 9.93 8.33 -13.54
C ALA A 39 11.13 9.29 -13.67
N GLY A 40 12.08 9.24 -12.73
CA GLY A 40 13.29 10.06 -12.71
C GLY A 40 13.06 11.51 -12.24
N ARG A 41 14.17 12.22 -11.98
CA ARG A 41 14.13 13.63 -11.52
C ARG A 41 13.54 14.51 -12.63
N GLY A 42 12.33 15.03 -12.40
CA GLY A 42 11.65 15.96 -13.31
C GLY A 42 10.23 15.57 -13.69
N ARG A 43 9.88 14.27 -13.64
CA ARG A 43 8.51 13.79 -13.88
C ARG A 43 7.69 13.59 -12.62
N TRP A 44 8.31 13.71 -11.45
CA TRP A 44 7.63 13.58 -10.17
C TRP A 44 7.92 14.79 -9.29
N ALA A 45 6.90 15.30 -8.60
CA ALA A 45 7.02 16.40 -7.66
C ALA A 45 7.40 15.87 -6.26
N GLY A 46 8.35 16.53 -5.61
CA GLY A 46 8.80 16.18 -4.25
C GLY A 46 9.73 14.97 -4.16
N ASP A 47 10.28 14.75 -2.96
CA ASP A 47 11.16 13.62 -2.67
C ASP A 47 10.38 12.31 -2.50
N CYS A 48 10.59 11.36 -3.42
CA CYS A 48 9.96 10.04 -3.41
C CYS A 48 10.02 9.38 -2.03
N TYR A 49 11.20 9.43 -1.40
CA TYR A 49 11.44 8.78 -0.11
C TYR A 49 10.70 9.49 1.04
N ALA A 50 10.70 10.82 1.06
CA ALA A 50 9.97 11.59 2.09
C ALA A 50 8.46 11.34 2.02
N CYS A 51 7.93 11.19 0.80
CA CYS A 51 6.52 10.88 0.59
C CYS A 51 6.16 9.44 0.93
N PHE A 52 7.07 8.48 0.72
CA PHE A 52 6.88 7.11 1.19
C PHE A 52 6.75 7.04 2.72
N VAL A 53 7.64 7.72 3.47
CA VAL A 53 7.59 7.76 4.94
C VAL A 53 6.29 8.39 5.45
N ARG A 54 5.80 9.46 4.79
CA ARG A 54 4.48 10.02 5.10
C ARG A 54 3.35 9.04 4.81
N CYS A 55 3.42 8.37 3.67
CA CYS A 55 2.42 7.38 3.29
C CYS A 55 2.32 6.23 4.30
N GLU A 56 3.43 5.84 4.93
CA GLU A 56 3.41 4.88 6.03
C GLU A 56 2.77 5.40 7.33
N ARG A 57 2.93 6.70 7.61
CA ARG A 57 2.31 7.34 8.80
C ARG A 57 0.83 7.58 8.62
N GLU A 58 0.44 8.16 7.48
CA GLU A 58 -0.94 8.54 7.20
C GLU A 58 -1.74 7.39 6.56
N ARG A 59 -1.07 6.30 6.18
CA ARG A 59 -1.64 5.17 5.43
C ARG A 59 -2.28 5.62 4.12
N GLU A 60 -1.80 6.72 3.56
CA GLU A 60 -2.30 7.30 2.33
C GLU A 60 -1.19 8.12 1.64
N TRP A 61 -1.11 8.05 0.32
CA TRP A 61 -0.07 8.75 -0.43
C TRP A 61 -0.42 10.24 -0.56
N PRO A 62 0.46 11.16 -0.14
CA PRO A 62 0.17 12.59 -0.16
C PRO A 62 0.29 13.16 -1.59
N TYR A 63 -0.78 13.03 -2.39
CA TYR A 63 -0.81 13.47 -3.78
C TYR A 63 -0.63 14.98 -3.96
N ASP A 64 -1.01 15.82 -2.99
CA ASP A 64 -0.75 17.26 -3.01
C ASP A 64 0.73 17.62 -3.20
N ARG A 65 1.62 16.85 -2.58
CA ARG A 65 3.06 17.12 -2.59
C ARG A 65 3.83 16.19 -3.48
N CYS A 66 3.34 14.95 -3.62
CA CYS A 66 3.97 13.90 -4.38
C CYS A 66 3.02 13.35 -5.43
N HIS A 67 3.01 14.01 -6.57
CA HIS A 67 2.29 13.57 -7.77
C HIS A 67 3.24 13.56 -8.96
N ARG A 68 2.86 12.78 -9.96
CA ARG A 68 3.47 12.89 -11.28
C ARG A 68 3.15 14.29 -11.82
N ARG A 69 4.17 15.01 -12.29
CA ARG A 69 4.00 16.28 -13.00
C ARG A 69 3.47 16.07 -14.41
#